data_AF-Q5QXK2-F1
#
_entry.id   AF-Q5QXK2-F1
#
_cell.length_a   1.000
_cell.length_b   1.000
_cell.length_c   1.000
_cell.angle_alpha   90.00
_cell.angle_beta   90.00
_cell.angle_gamma   90.00
#
_symmetry.space_group_name_H-M   'P 1'
#
loop_
_entity.id
_entity.type
_entity.pdbx_description
1 polymer ?
#
loop_
_entity_poly.entity_id
_entity_poly.type
_entity_poly.pdbx_seq_one_letter_code
_entity_poly.pdbx_strand_id
1 'polypeptide(L)'
;MTRQKKTRKAGPLAQPKTPRDARATDAASKGKKKGKGQAPGQRHSSAKVLQQSKTKGDEKDPRHGSRRKIALVMTPEQELKQLQEDTKLQLLAERFENDESLTAEEQSYLDEKSERYEQLIAKLGYELDEEWDDEEN
;
A
#
# COMPACT_ATOMS: atom_id res chain seq x y z
N MET A 1 -7.52 -56.27 -15.09
CA MET A 1 -6.48 -55.46 -14.41
C MET A 1 -7.13 -54.55 -13.37
N THR A 2 -7.13 -54.92 -12.09
CA THR A 2 -7.38 -53.94 -11.00
C THR A 2 -6.44 -54.24 -9.84
N ARG A 3 -5.59 -53.26 -9.53
CA ARG A 3 -4.45 -53.36 -8.60
C ARG A 3 -4.92 -53.02 -7.18
N GLN A 4 -5.21 -54.02 -6.36
CA GLN A 4 -5.39 -53.80 -4.91
C GLN A 4 -4.01 -53.60 -4.24
N LYS A 5 -3.72 -52.39 -3.77
CA LYS A 5 -2.47 -52.10 -3.06
C LYS A 5 -2.61 -52.49 -1.58
N LYS A 6 -1.81 -53.46 -1.13
CA LYS A 6 -1.70 -53.82 0.30
C LYS A 6 -1.07 -52.66 1.07
N THR A 7 -1.83 -51.99 1.93
CA THR A 7 -1.28 -51.00 2.87
C THR A 7 -0.73 -51.75 4.09
N ARG A 8 0.55 -51.53 4.41
CA ARG A 8 1.13 -52.07 5.65
C ARG A 8 0.99 -51.01 6.73
N LYS A 9 0.03 -51.18 7.64
CA LYS A 9 -0.08 -50.36 8.85
C LYS A 9 1.07 -50.76 9.77
N ALA A 10 2.16 -49.99 9.77
CA ALA A 10 3.27 -50.24 10.69
C ALA A 10 2.80 -49.95 12.13
N GLY A 11 2.89 -50.97 12.99
CA GLY A 11 2.62 -50.83 14.43
C GLY A 11 3.67 -49.96 15.13
N PRO A 12 3.48 -49.63 16.42
CA PRO A 12 4.41 -48.79 17.16
C PRO A 12 5.81 -49.43 17.21
N LEU A 13 6.85 -48.59 17.02
CA LEU A 13 8.25 -49.04 16.96
C LEU A 13 8.74 -49.75 18.24
N ALA A 14 8.17 -49.41 19.40
CA ALA A 14 8.51 -50.02 20.68
C ALA A 14 7.35 -49.91 21.69
N GLN A 15 7.34 -50.80 22.69
CA GLN A 15 6.39 -50.74 23.81
C GLN A 15 6.77 -49.60 24.78
N PRO A 16 5.85 -48.69 25.11
CA PRO A 16 6.13 -47.63 26.06
C PRO A 16 6.29 -48.20 27.48
N LYS A 17 7.17 -47.59 28.28
CA LYS A 17 7.47 -48.06 29.64
C LYS A 17 6.38 -47.73 30.69
N THR A 18 5.36 -46.96 30.34
CA THR A 18 4.23 -46.60 31.22
C THR A 18 2.91 -46.59 30.44
N PRO A 19 1.78 -47.02 31.04
CA PRO A 19 0.47 -46.97 30.39
C PRO A 19 0.02 -45.52 30.17
N ARG A 20 -0.74 -45.28 29.09
CA ARG A 20 -1.13 -43.94 28.64
C ARG A 20 -1.96 -43.19 29.68
N ASP A 21 -2.75 -43.91 30.48
CA ASP A 21 -3.63 -43.35 31.52
C ASP A 21 -2.87 -42.97 32.80
N ALA A 22 -1.67 -43.52 33.04
CA ALA A 22 -0.80 -43.10 34.13
C ALA A 22 -0.02 -41.81 33.81
N ARG A 23 -0.10 -41.32 32.56
CA ARG A 23 0.40 -40.00 32.18
C ARG A 23 -0.66 -38.97 32.57
N ALA A 24 -0.83 -38.76 33.88
CA ALA A 24 -1.63 -37.67 34.40
C ALA A 24 -1.13 -36.37 33.74
N THR A 25 -1.97 -35.75 32.93
CA THR A 25 -1.70 -34.41 32.42
C THR A 25 -1.96 -33.43 33.54
N ASP A 26 -1.01 -33.31 34.47
CA ASP A 26 -0.95 -32.22 35.44
C ASP A 26 -0.55 -30.92 34.73
N ALA A 27 -1.36 -30.49 33.75
CA ALA A 27 -1.27 -29.20 33.10
C ALA A 27 -2.04 -28.10 33.87
N ALA A 28 -2.51 -28.43 35.08
CA ALA A 28 -3.03 -27.47 36.05
C ALA A 28 -2.26 -27.64 37.36
N SER A 29 -1.58 -26.58 37.79
CA SER A 29 -0.81 -26.46 39.04
C SER A 29 0.66 -26.93 39.02
N LYS A 30 1.54 -26.04 38.54
CA LYS A 30 2.72 -25.57 39.30
C LYS A 30 3.34 -24.40 38.53
N GLY A 31 2.65 -23.25 38.62
CA GLY A 31 3.31 -21.97 38.46
C GLY A 31 4.54 -21.90 39.37
N LYS A 32 5.59 -21.20 38.92
CA LYS A 32 6.84 -20.96 39.66
C LYS A 32 6.51 -20.75 41.14
N LYS A 33 6.89 -21.71 42.00
CA LYS A 33 6.74 -21.57 43.45
C LYS A 33 7.46 -20.28 43.86
N LYS A 34 6.68 -19.25 44.19
CA LYS A 34 7.14 -17.96 44.70
C LYS A 34 7.61 -18.19 46.15
N GLY A 35 8.72 -18.91 46.29
CA GLY A 35 9.44 -19.04 47.55
C GLY A 35 10.01 -17.68 47.92
N LYS A 36 10.03 -17.37 49.21
CA LYS A 36 10.47 -16.10 49.82
C LYS A 36 11.99 -15.89 49.66
N GLY A 37 12.48 -15.83 48.43
CA GLY A 37 13.88 -15.60 48.08
C GLY A 37 13.96 -14.69 46.86
N GLN A 38 14.97 -13.82 46.85
CA GLN A 38 15.29 -13.03 45.66
C GLN A 38 15.78 -13.96 44.55
N ALA A 39 15.45 -13.64 43.29
CA ALA A 39 15.93 -14.41 42.16
C ALA A 39 17.47 -14.42 42.11
N PRO A 40 18.13 -15.55 41.80
CA PRO A 40 19.58 -15.60 41.69
C PRO A 40 20.04 -14.64 40.58
N GLY A 41 20.95 -13.72 40.92
CA GLY A 41 21.35 -12.61 40.05
C GLY A 41 22.07 -13.04 38.77
N GLN A 42 21.75 -12.37 37.66
CA GLN A 42 22.40 -12.53 36.36
C GLN A 42 23.80 -11.90 36.39
N ARG A 43 24.84 -12.72 36.61
CA ARG A 43 26.25 -12.25 36.64
C ARG A 43 26.89 -12.05 35.25
N HIS A 44 26.15 -12.35 34.18
CA HIS A 44 26.71 -12.41 32.82
C HIS A 44 26.03 -11.48 31.81
N SER A 45 25.33 -10.44 32.26
CA SER A 45 25.00 -9.31 31.39
C SER A 45 25.48 -8.04 32.08
N SER A 46 26.67 -7.58 31.68
CA SER A 46 27.14 -6.24 32.00
C SER A 46 26.03 -5.26 31.69
N ALA A 47 25.72 -4.41 32.67
CA ALA A 47 24.64 -3.46 32.60
C ALA A 47 24.75 -2.61 31.32
N LYS A 48 23.91 -2.89 30.32
CA LYS A 48 23.59 -1.91 29.29
C LYS A 48 22.28 -1.24 29.67
N VAL A 49 22.48 -0.16 30.43
CA VAL A 49 21.82 1.13 30.26
C VAL A 49 20.28 1.09 30.29
N LEU A 50 19.74 1.64 31.39
CA LEU A 50 18.45 2.33 31.39
C LEU A 50 18.40 3.28 30.18
N GLN A 51 17.69 2.87 29.12
CA GLN A 51 17.30 3.75 28.04
C GLN A 51 15.79 3.65 27.88
N GLN A 52 15.14 4.71 28.35
CA GLN A 52 13.89 5.28 27.85
C GLN A 52 12.74 4.31 27.60
N SER A 53 11.76 4.39 28.49
CA SER A 53 10.37 4.01 28.25
C SER A 53 9.81 4.77 27.04
N LYS A 54 10.14 4.33 25.82
CA LYS A 54 9.29 4.56 24.67
C LYS A 54 8.09 3.65 24.86
N THR A 55 6.92 4.27 25.03
CA THR A 55 5.63 3.60 24.94
C THR A 55 5.62 2.73 23.69
N LYS A 56 5.69 1.41 23.88
CA LYS A 56 5.53 0.44 22.79
C LYS A 56 4.07 0.48 22.36
N GLY A 57 3.73 1.42 21.46
CA GLY A 57 2.58 1.24 20.60
C GLY A 57 2.78 -0.07 19.86
N ASP A 58 1.75 -0.92 19.86
CA ASP A 58 1.78 -2.31 19.39
C ASP A 58 2.79 -2.55 18.29
N GLU A 59 3.73 -3.47 18.54
CA GLU A 59 4.76 -3.92 17.60
C GLU A 59 4.06 -4.41 16.32
N LYS A 60 3.90 -3.51 15.34
CA LYS A 60 3.27 -3.82 14.07
C LYS A 60 4.13 -4.87 13.37
N ASP A 61 3.51 -5.98 12.99
CA ASP A 61 4.15 -7.08 12.28
C ASP A 61 5.02 -6.52 11.14
N PRO A 62 6.33 -6.87 11.05
CA PRO A 62 7.21 -6.43 9.97
C PRO A 62 6.68 -6.75 8.56
N ARG A 63 5.76 -7.72 8.45
CA ARG A 63 5.09 -8.08 7.19
C ARG A 63 3.94 -7.15 6.83
N HIS A 64 3.51 -6.29 7.74
CA HIS A 64 2.43 -5.36 7.49
C HIS A 64 2.96 -4.05 6.91
N GLY A 65 2.79 -3.88 5.59
CA GLY A 65 3.11 -2.62 4.90
C GLY A 65 2.19 -1.45 5.29
N SER A 66 2.47 -0.29 4.71
CA SER A 66 1.70 0.94 4.91
C SER A 66 0.23 0.75 4.49
N ARG A 67 -0.71 0.91 5.44
CA ARG A 67 -2.16 0.96 5.19
C ARG A 67 -2.69 2.40 4.99
N ARG A 68 -1.80 3.38 4.83
CA ARG A 68 -2.22 4.77 4.66
C ARG A 68 -2.87 4.91 3.27
N LYS A 69 -4.07 5.48 3.22
CA LYS A 69 -4.75 5.79 1.95
C LYS A 69 -3.91 6.81 1.18
N ILE A 70 -3.62 6.49 -0.08
CA ILE A 70 -2.98 7.43 -1.00
C ILE A 70 -4.11 8.17 -1.72
N ALA A 71 -4.13 9.50 -1.64
CA ALA A 71 -5.10 10.29 -2.38
C ALA A 71 -4.77 10.20 -3.86
N LEU A 72 -5.77 9.93 -4.70
CA LEU A 72 -5.62 9.93 -6.14
C LEU A 72 -5.53 11.37 -6.62
N VAL A 73 -4.30 11.90 -6.71
CA VAL A 73 -4.03 13.18 -7.37
C VAL A 73 -3.97 12.89 -8.86
N MET A 74 -4.75 13.64 -9.66
CA MET A 74 -4.69 13.52 -11.11
C MET A 74 -3.30 13.91 -11.60
N THR A 75 -2.71 13.09 -12.45
CA THR A 75 -1.48 13.46 -13.15
C THR A 75 -1.82 14.53 -14.19
N PRO A 76 -0.87 15.42 -14.54
CA PRO A 76 -1.11 16.44 -15.57
C PRO A 76 -1.56 15.82 -16.91
N GLU A 77 -1.07 14.64 -17.28
CA GLU A 77 -1.52 13.89 -18.46
C GLU A 77 -2.98 13.44 -18.37
N GLN A 78 -3.46 13.04 -17.19
CA GLN A 78 -4.85 12.63 -16.99
C GLN A 78 -5.78 13.83 -17.11
N GLU A 79 -5.39 14.97 -16.56
CA GLU A 79 -6.16 16.20 -16.66
C GLU A 79 -6.25 16.69 -18.12
N LEU A 80 -5.15 16.61 -18.87
CA LEU A 80 -5.13 16.96 -20.29
C LEU A 80 -6.06 16.06 -21.11
N LYS A 81 -6.05 14.75 -20.87
CA LYS A 81 -6.99 13.81 -21.52
C LYS A 81 -8.45 14.16 -21.22
N GLN A 82 -8.76 14.53 -19.97
CA GLN A 82 -10.11 14.93 -19.60
C GLN A 82 -10.56 16.20 -20.32
N LEU A 83 -9.66 17.18 -20.50
CA LEU A 83 -9.97 18.39 -21.29
C LEU A 83 -10.21 18.05 -22.76
N GLN A 84 -9.42 17.15 -23.34
CA GLN A 84 -9.60 16.70 -24.72
C GLN A 84 -10.92 15.93 -24.93
N GLU A 85 -11.38 15.19 -23.92
CA GLU A 85 -12.62 14.41 -23.94
C GLU A 85 -13.86 15.22 -23.47
N ASP A 86 -13.72 16.48 -23.06
CA ASP A 86 -14.84 17.30 -22.56
C ASP A 86 -15.78 17.69 -23.72
N THR A 87 -16.91 16.99 -23.82
CA THR A 87 -17.92 17.21 -24.87
C THR A 87 -18.52 18.62 -24.83
N LYS A 88 -18.61 19.25 -23.65
CA LYS A 88 -19.11 20.62 -23.54
C LYS A 88 -18.12 21.59 -24.19
N LEU A 89 -16.83 21.41 -23.91
CA LEU A 89 -15.78 22.25 -24.48
C LEU A 89 -15.72 22.11 -26.01
N GLN A 90 -15.82 20.87 -26.52
CA GLN A 90 -15.87 20.58 -27.96
C GLN A 90 -17.04 21.29 -28.65
N LEU A 91 -18.25 21.19 -28.10
CA LEU A 91 -19.43 21.84 -28.68
C LEU A 91 -19.31 23.38 -28.64
N LEU A 92 -18.73 23.95 -27.58
CA LEU A 92 -18.51 25.39 -27.50
C LEU A 92 -17.48 25.87 -28.53
N ALA A 93 -16.41 25.10 -28.73
CA ALA A 93 -15.41 25.38 -29.77
C ALA A 93 -16.02 25.32 -31.18
N GLU A 94 -16.81 24.28 -31.49
CA GLU A 94 -17.51 24.18 -32.77
C GLU A 94 -18.45 25.37 -33.01
N ARG A 95 -19.21 25.81 -32.00
CA ARG A 95 -20.07 26.99 -32.13
C ARG A 95 -19.29 28.28 -32.34
N PHE A 96 -18.16 28.43 -31.65
CA PHE A 96 -17.26 29.56 -31.82
C PHE A 96 -16.66 29.59 -33.23
N GLU A 97 -16.26 28.44 -33.78
CA GLU A 97 -15.79 28.31 -35.16
C GLU A 97 -16.89 28.59 -36.21
N ASN A 98 -18.14 28.33 -35.87
CA ASN A 98 -19.30 28.62 -36.73
C ASN A 98 -19.82 30.07 -36.60
N ASP A 99 -19.07 30.96 -35.92
CA ASP A 99 -19.44 32.35 -35.63
C ASP A 99 -20.80 32.50 -34.91
N GLU A 100 -21.23 31.46 -34.17
CA GLU A 100 -22.44 31.55 -33.36
C GLU A 100 -22.22 32.44 -32.12
N SER A 101 -23.25 33.15 -31.67
CA SER A 101 -23.15 34.00 -30.48
C SER A 101 -23.16 33.14 -29.21
N LEU A 102 -22.00 33.00 -28.56
CA LEU A 102 -21.89 32.41 -27.21
C LEU A 102 -22.30 33.43 -26.14
N THR A 103 -22.81 32.94 -25.01
CA THR A 103 -23.00 33.78 -23.83
C THR A 103 -21.65 34.15 -23.21
N ALA A 104 -21.59 35.25 -22.45
CA ALA A 104 -20.35 35.68 -21.79
C ALA A 104 -19.77 34.59 -20.85
N GLU A 105 -20.64 33.83 -20.19
CA GLU A 105 -20.24 32.72 -19.32
C GLU A 105 -19.61 31.57 -20.12
N GLU A 106 -20.19 31.21 -21.26
CA GLU A 106 -19.66 30.16 -22.14
C GLU A 106 -18.32 30.55 -22.76
N GLN A 107 -18.16 31.82 -23.17
CA GLN A 107 -16.89 32.33 -23.68
C GLN A 107 -15.82 32.29 -22.58
N SER A 108 -16.11 32.80 -21.39
CA SER A 108 -15.16 32.75 -20.27
C SER A 108 -14.74 31.33 -19.91
N TYR A 109 -15.68 30.37 -19.97
CA TYR A 109 -15.37 28.96 -19.75
C TYR A 109 -14.43 28.40 -20.82
N LEU A 110 -14.67 28.72 -22.10
CA LEU A 110 -13.82 28.28 -23.20
C LEU A 110 -12.40 28.85 -23.07
N ASP A 111 -12.28 30.14 -22.74
CA ASP A 111 -11.00 30.82 -22.55
C ASP A 111 -10.23 30.20 -21.35
N GLU A 112 -10.88 30.04 -20.19
CA GLU A 112 -10.28 29.43 -18.99
C GLU A 112 -9.77 28.00 -19.25
N LYS A 113 -10.52 27.20 -20.02
CA LYS A 113 -10.12 25.82 -20.35
C LYS A 113 -8.99 25.77 -21.37
N SER A 114 -8.96 26.70 -22.32
CA SER A 114 -7.88 26.85 -23.29
C SER A 114 -6.57 27.24 -22.60
N GLU A 115 -6.60 28.25 -21.72
CA GLU A 115 -5.43 28.64 -20.91
C GLU A 115 -4.93 27.47 -20.04
N ARG A 116 -5.86 26.70 -19.45
CA ARG A 116 -5.49 25.53 -18.64
C ARG A 116 -4.82 24.45 -19.48
N TYR A 117 -5.29 24.23 -20.70
CA TYR A 117 -4.72 23.28 -21.65
C TYR A 117 -3.29 23.66 -22.03
N GLU A 118 -3.05 24.93 -22.37
CA GLU A 118 -1.72 25.47 -22.65
C GLU A 118 -0.76 25.27 -21.46
N GLN A 119 -1.21 25.59 -20.24
CA GLN A 119 -0.42 25.37 -19.03
C GLN A 119 -0.08 23.89 -18.80
N LEU A 120 -0.99 22.97 -19.12
CA LEU A 120 -0.75 21.53 -18.98
C LEU A 120 0.24 21.04 -20.02
N ILE A 121 0.12 21.50 -21.26
CA ILE A 121 1.07 21.21 -22.32
C ILE A 121 2.47 21.68 -21.95
N ALA A 122 2.61 22.95 -21.54
CA ALA A 122 3.88 23.51 -21.10
C ALA A 122 4.50 22.74 -19.92
N LYS A 123 3.67 22.31 -18.95
CA LYS A 123 4.13 21.48 -17.81
C LYS A 123 4.60 20.09 -18.22
N LEU A 124 4.02 19.53 -19.27
CA LEU A 124 4.41 18.24 -19.81
C LEU A 124 5.63 18.33 -20.73
N GLY A 125 6.07 19.55 -21.08
CA GLY A 125 7.21 19.77 -21.96
C GLY A 125 6.93 19.38 -23.40
N TYR A 126 5.65 19.35 -23.81
CA TYR A 126 5.34 19.47 -25.22
C TYR A 126 5.47 20.95 -25.52
N GLU A 127 6.55 21.36 -26.19
CA GLU A 127 6.59 22.71 -26.73
C GLU A 127 5.40 22.87 -27.69
N LEU A 128 4.55 23.86 -27.44
CA LEU A 128 3.46 24.20 -28.35
C LEU A 128 4.03 24.77 -29.67
N ASP A 129 5.32 25.16 -29.67
CA ASP A 129 6.04 25.80 -30.78
C ASP A 129 7.59 25.83 -30.58
N GLU A 130 8.31 24.74 -30.85
CA GLU A 130 9.81 24.75 -30.99
C GLU A 130 10.26 24.10 -32.32
N GLU A 131 9.57 24.36 -33.43
CA GLU A 131 10.16 24.18 -34.76
C GLU A 131 9.47 25.07 -35.80
N TRP A 132 9.62 26.40 -35.70
CA TRP A 132 9.56 27.31 -36.86
C TRP A 132 10.25 28.66 -36.63
N ASP A 133 11.40 28.70 -35.94
CA ASP A 133 12.33 29.86 -35.99
C ASP A 133 13.77 29.45 -35.62
N ASP A 134 14.51 28.87 -36.58
CA ASP A 134 15.90 29.24 -36.97
C ASP A 134 16.59 28.10 -37.75
N GLU A 135 16.34 28.07 -39.06
CA GLU A 135 17.25 27.54 -40.06
C GLU A 135 18.29 28.62 -40.42
N GLU A 136 19.16 29.05 -39.50
CA GLU A 136 20.40 29.77 -39.85
C GLU A 136 21.45 29.80 -38.71
N ASN A 137 22.28 28.75 -38.61
CA ASN A 137 23.72 28.87 -38.30
C ASN A 137 24.52 27.63 -38.72
#